data_AF-A0A9D9I397-F1
#
_entry.id   AF-A0A9D9I397-F1
#
_cell.length_a   1.000
_cell.length_b   1.000
_cell.length_c   1.000
_cell.angle_alpha   90.00
_cell.angle_beta   90.00
_cell.angle_gamma   90.00
#
_symmetry.space_group_name_H-M   'P 1'
#
loop_
_entity.id
_entity.type
_entity.pdbx_description
1 polymer ?
#
loop_
_entity_poly.entity_id
_entity_poly.type
_entity_poly.pdbx_seq_one_letter_code
_entity_poly.pdbx_strand_id
1 'polypeptide(L)'
;MKRKFLSYILLAAGVVMALASCAKEEVIIPLHLTVSTFEVRFDAAGGNQKVDYCYSGSWSEASEECEWIDTKVFIRSDDGTMKELSITAEENTTGEPRECEITLSVMREGKQPGSIAERLDRTIKVYQSAE
;
A
#
# COMPACT_ATOMS: atom_id res chain seq x y z
N MET A 1 -70.53 29.47 -36.53
CA MET A 1 -69.70 30.60 -37.03
C MET A 1 -69.05 31.24 -35.81
N LYS A 2 -67.74 31.47 -35.62
CA LYS A 2 -66.53 31.42 -36.45
C LYS A 2 -65.39 30.84 -35.60
N ARG A 3 -64.45 30.16 -36.27
CA ARG A 3 -63.20 29.60 -35.73
C ARG A 3 -62.06 30.65 -35.75
N LYS A 4 -60.99 30.30 -35.01
CA LYS A 4 -59.57 30.75 -35.09
C LYS A 4 -59.26 31.95 -34.17
N PHE A 5 -58.25 31.94 -33.30
CA PHE A 5 -56.84 31.57 -33.52
C PHE A 5 -56.14 31.00 -32.27
N LEU A 6 -55.21 30.08 -32.52
CA LEU A 6 -54.18 29.60 -31.59
C LEU A 6 -53.16 30.71 -31.26
N SER A 7 -52.68 30.74 -30.01
CA SER A 7 -51.36 31.25 -29.59
C SER A 7 -50.97 30.45 -28.34
N TYR A 8 -50.50 29.20 -28.46
CA TYR A 8 -49.08 28.82 -28.51
C TYR A 8 -48.14 29.58 -27.53
N ILE A 9 -47.57 28.78 -26.61
CA ILE A 9 -46.21 28.85 -26.04
C ILE A 9 -46.02 29.63 -24.72
N LEU A 10 -46.05 28.85 -23.63
CA LEU A 10 -45.17 28.88 -22.44
C LEU A 10 -45.56 27.59 -21.67
N LEU A 11 -44.98 26.39 -21.86
CA LEU A 11 -43.56 26.01 -21.67
C LEU A 11 -43.04 26.66 -20.39
N ALA A 12 -42.85 26.01 -19.25
CA ALA A 12 -42.47 24.63 -18.96
C ALA A 12 -43.13 24.24 -17.62
N ALA A 13 -43.76 23.07 -17.49
CA ALA A 13 -43.07 21.84 -17.13
C ALA A 13 -41.93 22.09 -16.13
N GLY A 14 -42.30 22.41 -14.88
CA GLY A 14 -41.40 22.30 -13.74
C GLY A 14 -41.04 20.82 -13.55
N VAL A 15 -40.04 20.39 -14.31
CA VAL A 15 -39.42 19.08 -14.21
C VAL A 15 -38.87 18.96 -12.80
N VAL A 16 -39.53 18.12 -11.99
CA VAL A 16 -38.96 17.56 -10.77
C VAL A 16 -37.75 16.73 -11.22
N MET A 17 -36.56 17.35 -11.26
CA MET A 17 -35.31 16.61 -11.42
C MET A 17 -34.96 15.98 -10.07
N ALA A 18 -35.61 14.83 -9.81
CA ALA A 18 -35.18 13.89 -8.80
C ALA A 18 -34.21 12.88 -9.43
N LEU A 19 -33.03 12.79 -8.83
CA LEU A 19 -32.23 11.57 -8.66
C LEU A 19 -31.67 10.91 -9.93
N ALA A 20 -30.54 11.44 -10.39
CA ALA A 20 -29.46 10.60 -10.90
C ALA A 20 -28.13 11.23 -10.48
N SER A 21 -27.91 11.33 -9.17
CA SER A 21 -26.53 11.29 -8.71
C SER A 21 -26.05 9.89 -9.08
N CYS A 22 -25.35 9.78 -10.22
CA CYS A 22 -24.39 8.73 -10.42
C CYS A 22 -23.36 8.88 -9.30
N ALA A 23 -23.67 8.38 -8.11
CA ALA A 23 -22.64 7.88 -7.22
C ALA A 23 -22.04 6.74 -8.01
N LYS A 24 -20.99 7.05 -8.77
CA LYS A 24 -20.09 6.05 -9.35
C LYS A 24 -19.70 5.20 -8.16
N GLU A 25 -20.21 3.98 -8.10
CA GLU A 25 -19.88 3.02 -7.07
C GLU A 25 -18.39 2.71 -7.29
N GLU A 26 -17.53 3.50 -6.63
CA GLU A 26 -16.11 3.24 -6.60
C GLU A 26 -15.96 1.92 -5.86
N VAL A 27 -15.45 0.90 -6.55
CA VAL A 27 -15.07 -0.34 -5.89
C VAL A 27 -13.94 0.02 -4.92
N ILE A 28 -14.29 0.17 -3.65
CA ILE A 28 -13.33 0.44 -2.58
C ILE A 28 -12.61 -0.88 -2.31
N ILE A 29 -11.40 -1.04 -2.86
CA ILE A 29 -10.52 -2.15 -2.52
C ILE A 29 -9.89 -1.82 -1.16
N PRO A 30 -10.14 -2.59 -0.09
CA PRO A 30 -9.52 -2.35 1.21
C PRO A 30 -7.99 -2.36 1.09
N LEU A 31 -7.30 -1.55 1.91
CA LEU A 31 -5.84 -1.60 1.98
C LEU A 31 -5.45 -2.93 2.62
N HIS A 32 -4.67 -3.75 1.92
CA HIS A 32 -4.13 -4.99 2.44
C HIS A 32 -2.62 -5.04 2.23
N LEU A 33 -1.95 -5.77 3.12
CA LEU A 33 -0.53 -6.08 3.06
C LEU A 33 -0.35 -7.50 3.59
N THR A 34 0.16 -8.37 2.73
CA THR A 34 0.50 -9.76 3.04
C THR A 34 2.00 -9.95 2.83
N VAL A 35 2.67 -10.53 3.82
CA VAL A 35 4.10 -10.87 3.78
C VAL A 35 4.27 -12.38 3.87
N SER A 36 5.32 -12.93 3.27
CA SER A 36 5.59 -14.37 3.26
C SER A 36 6.07 -14.90 4.61
N THR A 37 6.69 -14.04 5.43
CA THR A 37 7.16 -14.35 6.78
C THR A 37 7.17 -13.08 7.64
N PHE A 38 7.07 -13.27 8.96
CA PHE A 38 7.23 -12.22 9.97
C PHE A 38 8.54 -12.34 10.75
N GLU A 39 9.37 -13.31 10.40
CA GLU A 39 10.65 -13.59 11.05
C GLU A 39 11.71 -13.95 10.01
N VAL A 40 12.91 -13.38 10.18
CA VAL A 40 14.10 -13.67 9.40
C VAL A 40 15.25 -13.97 10.35
N ARG A 41 16.08 -14.96 10.03
CA ARG A 41 17.23 -15.35 10.84
C ARG A 41 18.50 -15.33 10.02
N PHE A 42 19.56 -14.83 10.61
CA PHE A 42 20.91 -14.84 10.08
C PHE A 42 21.86 -15.55 11.06
N ASP A 43 22.86 -16.22 10.50
CA ASP A 43 24.03 -16.62 11.28
C ASP A 43 24.93 -15.41 11.53
N ALA A 44 25.96 -15.58 12.36
CA ALA A 44 26.92 -14.52 12.72
C ALA A 44 27.53 -13.83 11.49
N ALA A 45 27.83 -14.58 10.42
CA ALA A 45 28.40 -14.05 9.18
C ALA A 45 27.48 -13.04 8.45
N GLY A 46 26.19 -12.98 8.80
CA GLY A 46 25.23 -12.10 8.14
C GLY A 46 24.88 -12.58 6.73
N GLY A 47 24.66 -11.64 5.81
CA GLY A 47 24.35 -11.92 4.42
C GLY A 47 23.01 -11.33 3.98
N ASN A 48 22.38 -11.93 2.98
CA ASN A 48 21.14 -11.42 2.39
C ASN A 48 20.01 -12.45 2.47
N GLN A 49 18.83 -11.99 2.87
CA GLN A 49 17.57 -12.73 2.87
C GLN A 49 16.49 -11.91 2.17
N LYS A 50 15.47 -12.60 1.68
CA LYS A 50 14.38 -11.99 0.89
C LYS A 50 13.04 -12.34 1.50
N VAL A 51 12.17 -11.34 1.62
CA VAL A 51 10.78 -11.50 2.04
C VAL A 51 9.88 -11.06 0.91
N ASP A 52 8.99 -11.95 0.49
CA ASP A 52 8.02 -11.67 -0.56
C ASP A 52 6.77 -11.04 0.05
N TYR A 53 6.20 -10.07 -0.63
CA TYR A 53 4.98 -9.43 -0.17
C TYR A 53 4.09 -8.92 -1.31
N CYS A 54 2.82 -8.71 -1.00
CA CYS A 54 1.80 -8.20 -1.91
C CYS A 54 0.89 -7.23 -1.16
N TYR A 55 0.42 -6.17 -1.84
CA TYR A 55 -0.44 -5.15 -1.23
C TYR A 55 -1.36 -4.44 -2.23
N SER A 56 -2.42 -3.81 -1.73
CA SER A 56 -3.34 -2.93 -2.49
C SER A 56 -3.16 -1.46 -2.09
N GLY A 57 -2.09 -0.83 -2.54
CA GLY A 57 -1.76 0.56 -2.24
C GLY A 57 -1.12 1.26 -3.42
N SER A 58 -0.77 2.53 -3.21
CA SER A 58 -0.06 3.34 -4.20
C SER A 58 1.44 3.03 -4.21
N TRP A 59 2.03 2.84 -3.02
CA TRP A 59 3.45 2.57 -2.86
C TRP A 59 3.72 1.88 -1.50
N SER A 60 4.96 1.42 -1.32
CA SER A 60 5.44 0.78 -0.11
C SER A 60 6.86 1.21 0.22
N GLU A 61 7.20 1.26 1.49
CA GLU A 61 8.55 1.50 2.01
C GLU A 61 8.87 0.52 3.14
N ALA A 62 10.16 0.30 3.38
CA ALA A 62 10.65 -0.40 4.55
C ALA A 62 11.54 0.54 5.36
N SER A 63 11.49 0.40 6.68
CA SER A 63 12.36 1.12 7.60
C SER A 63 12.87 0.18 8.69
N GLU A 64 14.16 0.26 8.97
CA GLU A 64 14.85 -0.45 10.04
C GLU A 64 15.23 0.50 11.18
N GLU A 65 15.28 -0.02 12.41
CA GLU A 65 15.71 0.74 13.59
C GLU A 65 17.20 0.52 13.96
N CYS A 66 17.91 -0.32 13.20
CA CYS A 66 19.24 -0.82 13.56
C CYS A 66 20.25 -0.59 12.45
N GLU A 67 21.44 -0.13 12.81
CA GLU A 67 22.50 0.25 11.85
C GLU A 67 23.12 -0.94 11.10
N TRP A 68 22.99 -2.16 11.62
CA TRP A 68 23.56 -3.38 11.04
C TRP A 68 22.66 -4.08 10.01
N ILE A 69 21.51 -3.48 9.71
CA ILE A 69 20.54 -3.92 8.69
C ILE A 69 20.43 -2.86 7.61
N ASP A 70 20.41 -3.29 6.34
CA ASP A 70 20.00 -2.48 5.19
C ASP A 70 18.81 -3.13 4.50
N THR A 71 17.78 -2.34 4.21
CA THR A 71 16.58 -2.81 3.51
C THR A 71 16.40 -2.17 2.14
N LYS A 72 15.94 -2.97 1.17
CA LYS A 72 15.60 -2.49 -0.19
C LYS A 72 14.35 -3.16 -0.71
N VAL A 73 13.45 -2.36 -1.28
CA VAL A 73 12.22 -2.82 -1.93
C VAL A 73 12.43 -2.95 -3.43
N PHE A 74 12.04 -4.09 -3.99
CA PHE A 74 12.10 -4.38 -5.42
C PHE A 74 10.72 -4.75 -5.96
N ILE A 75 10.44 -4.27 -7.18
CA ILE A 75 9.30 -4.70 -7.97
C ILE A 75 9.71 -5.94 -8.77
N ARG A 76 9.02 -7.07 -8.58
CA ARG A 76 9.27 -8.26 -9.40
C ARG A 76 8.64 -8.10 -10.79
N SER A 77 9.29 -8.70 -11.79
CA SER A 77 8.93 -8.56 -13.21
C SER A 77 7.68 -9.35 -13.63
N ASP A 78 7.20 -10.25 -12.79
CA ASP A 78 5.96 -11.00 -12.96
C ASP A 78 4.77 -10.15 -12.48
N ASP A 79 4.02 -9.62 -13.45
CA ASP A 79 2.72 -8.92 -13.32
C ASP A 79 2.64 -7.67 -12.42
N GLY A 80 3.71 -7.34 -11.68
CA GLY A 80 3.76 -6.16 -10.83
C GLY A 80 2.87 -6.26 -9.60
N THR A 81 2.36 -7.44 -9.24
CA THR A 81 1.58 -7.67 -8.02
C THR A 81 2.50 -8.04 -6.86
N MET A 82 3.41 -8.99 -7.08
CA MET A 82 4.40 -9.38 -6.08
C MET A 82 5.55 -8.38 -5.98
N LYS A 83 6.06 -8.21 -4.78
CA LYS A 83 7.23 -7.40 -4.43
C LYS A 83 8.18 -8.22 -3.57
N GLU A 84 9.42 -7.77 -3.51
CA GLU A 84 10.47 -8.38 -2.71
C GLU A 84 11.09 -7.32 -1.82
N LEU A 85 11.16 -7.61 -0.52
CA LEU A 85 11.95 -6.89 0.46
C LEU A 85 13.27 -7.66 0.65
N SER A 86 14.37 -7.06 0.21
CA SER A 86 15.71 -7.55 0.47
C SER A 86 16.20 -7.01 1.80
N ILE A 87 16.67 -7.89 2.67
CA ILE A 87 17.21 -7.58 3.99
C ILE A 87 18.65 -8.05 4.01
N THR A 88 19.57 -7.12 4.22
CA THR A 88 21.00 -7.43 4.33
C THR A 88 21.46 -7.18 5.76
N ALA A 89 22.06 -8.19 6.38
CA ALA A 89 22.66 -8.09 7.69
C ALA A 89 24.19 -8.06 7.57
N GLU A 90 24.81 -7.13 8.28
CA GLU A 90 26.26 -7.15 8.50
C GLU A 90 26.66 -8.33 9.38
N GLU A 91 27.94 -8.67 9.37
CA GLU A 91 28.52 -9.66 10.29
C GLU A 91 28.34 -9.20 11.75
N ASN A 92 28.10 -10.16 12.66
CA ASN A 92 27.99 -9.92 14.09
C ASN A 92 29.25 -10.39 14.83
N THR A 93 30.14 -9.44 15.12
CA THR A 93 31.41 -9.67 15.84
C THR A 93 31.33 -9.33 17.33
N THR A 94 30.12 -9.07 17.86
CA THR A 94 29.94 -8.57 19.23
C THR A 94 30.05 -9.66 20.31
N GLY A 95 30.03 -10.94 19.91
CA GLY A 95 30.04 -12.09 20.82
C GLY A 95 28.69 -12.38 21.48
N GLU A 96 27.65 -11.59 21.20
CA GLU A 96 26.30 -11.77 21.72
C GLU A 96 25.26 -11.75 20.58
N PRO A 97 24.16 -12.51 20.66
CA PRO A 97 23.08 -12.43 19.69
C PRO A 97 22.45 -11.03 19.67
N ARG A 98 21.95 -10.61 18.50
CA ARG A 98 21.27 -9.32 18.34
C ARG A 98 19.96 -9.45 17.57
N GLU A 99 19.06 -8.51 17.84
CA GLU A 99 17.71 -8.48 17.26
C GLU A 99 17.42 -7.11 16.65
N CYS A 100 16.59 -7.08 15.61
CA CYS A 100 16.09 -5.87 14.99
C CYS A 100 14.62 -6.04 14.58
N GLU A 101 13.91 -4.93 14.47
CA GLU A 101 12.58 -4.89 13.85
C GLU A 101 12.65 -4.05 12.57
N ILE A 102 12.08 -4.59 11.49
CA ILE A 102 11.86 -3.90 10.23
C ILE A 102 10.36 -3.63 10.10
N THR A 103 10.00 -2.39 9.86
CA THR A 103 8.61 -2.01 9.58
C THR A 103 8.42 -1.87 8.07
N LEU A 104 7.66 -2.79 7.49
CA LEU A 104 7.18 -2.69 6.11
C LEU A 104 5.83 -1.95 6.11
N SER A 105 5.78 -0.86 5.36
CA SER A 105 4.64 0.06 5.35
C SER A 105 4.08 0.16 3.93
N VAL A 106 2.76 0.14 3.81
CA VAL A 106 2.07 0.42 2.54
C VAL A 106 1.13 1.60 2.70
N MET A 107 1.07 2.43 1.66
CA MET A 107 0.35 3.69 1.69
C MET A 107 -0.66 3.76 0.56
N ARG A 108 -1.78 4.40 0.85
CA ARG A 108 -2.73 4.86 -0.15
C ARG A 108 -2.70 6.37 -0.20
N GLU A 109 -2.42 6.92 -1.38
CA GLU A 109 -2.51 8.35 -1.59
C GLU A 109 -3.97 8.81 -1.46
N GLY A 110 -4.15 9.96 -0.83
CA GLY A 110 -5.44 10.63 -0.74
C GLY A 110 -5.80 11.39 -2.01
N LYS A 111 -6.95 12.07 -1.96
CA LYS A 111 -7.45 12.87 -3.10
C LYS A 111 -6.53 14.04 -3.48
N GLN A 112 -5.66 14.46 -2.56
CA GLN A 112 -4.65 15.49 -2.82
C GLN A 112 -3.30 14.83 -3.09
N PRO A 113 -2.57 15.22 -4.16
CA PRO A 113 -1.23 14.69 -4.44
C PRO A 113 -0.31 14.82 -3.24
N GLY A 114 0.39 13.74 -2.88
CA GLY A 114 1.30 13.68 -1.74
C GLY A 114 0.64 13.57 -0.36
N SER A 115 -0.70 13.56 -0.27
CA SER A 115 -1.39 13.23 0.97
C SER A 115 -1.49 11.71 1.17
N ILE A 116 -1.33 11.24 2.40
CA ILE A 116 -1.57 9.84 2.77
C ILE A 116 -2.99 9.76 3.35
N ALA A 117 -3.85 8.95 2.72
CA ALA A 117 -5.19 8.69 3.23
C ALA A 117 -5.22 7.49 4.19
N GLU A 118 -4.46 6.45 3.87
CA GLU A 118 -4.37 5.24 4.68
C GLU A 118 -2.92 4.72 4.69
N ARG A 119 -2.53 4.14 5.82
CA ARG A 119 -1.24 3.47 6.03
C ARG A 119 -1.49 2.15 6.73
N LEU A 120 -0.78 1.10 6.31
CA LEU A 120 -0.82 -0.21 6.94
C LEU A 120 0.60 -0.75 7.09
N ASP A 121 0.93 -1.12 8.33
CA ASP A 121 2.27 -1.53 8.70
C ASP A 121 2.31 -3.02 9.07
N ARG A 122 3.44 -3.65 8.80
CA ARG A 122 3.80 -4.99 9.26
C ARG A 122 5.23 -4.98 9.77
N THR A 123 5.41 -5.51 10.97
CA THR A 123 6.73 -5.70 11.58
C THR A 123 7.27 -7.07 11.22
N ILE A 124 8.52 -7.12 10.75
CA ILE A 124 9.30 -8.33 10.53
C ILE A 124 10.43 -8.31 11.55
N LYS A 125 10.51 -9.36 12.37
CA LYS A 125 11.58 -9.53 13.35
C LYS A 125 12.79 -10.16 12.69
N VAL A 126 13.96 -9.62 13.00
CA VAL A 126 15.24 -10.12 12.51
C VAL A 126 16.08 -10.55 13.69
N TYR A 127 16.57 -11.78 13.64
CA TYR A 127 17.46 -12.35 14.65
C TYR A 127 18.79 -12.69 14.01
N GLN A 128 19.89 -12.38 14.69
CA GLN A 128 21.22 -12.79 14.28
C GLN A 128 21.99 -13.43 15.43
N SER A 129 22.60 -14.59 15.18
CA SER A 129 23.43 -15.28 16.18
C SER A 129 24.73 -14.53 16.47
N ALA A 130 25.37 -14.87 17.59
CA ALA A 130 26.77 -14.51 17.85
C ALA A 130 27.72 -15.41 17.06
N GLU A 131 28.94 -14.91 16.84
CA GLU A 131 30.10 -15.68 16.36
C GLU A 131 30.61 -16.69 17.41
#